data_AF-A0A7S2I2Q2-F1
#
_entry.id   AF-A0A7S2I2Q2-F1
#
_cell.length_a   1.000
_cell.length_b   1.000
_cell.length_c   1.000
_cell.angle_alpha   90.00
_cell.angle_beta   90.00
_cell.angle_gamma   90.00
#
_symmetry.space_group_name_H-M   'P 1'
#
loop_
_entity.id
_entity.type
_entity.pdbx_description
1 polymer ?
#
loop_
_entity_poly.entity_id
_entity_poly.type
_entity_poly.pdbx_seq_one_letter_code
_entity_poly.pdbx_strand_id
1 'polypeptide(L)'
;VNENTILYAPDPAHKPSKEIFDWFKERDWNLLEAPWREVLVSPEDFTCSGLNLNFLCLAPGKIVLEKGEKGTEKFLREECGCDTLPMSFGSAFEFGGAFNCWTVDLVRE
;
A
#
# COMPACT_ATOMS: atom_id res chain seq x y z
N VAL A 1 6.01 -5.35 -1.83
CA VAL A 1 4.97 -5.47 -2.89
C VAL A 1 5.30 -6.61 -3.83
N ASN A 2 6.53 -6.62 -4.34
CA ASN A 2 7.18 -7.77 -4.97
C ASN A 2 8.55 -7.98 -4.27
N GLU A 3 9.45 -8.74 -4.90
CA GLU A 3 10.76 -9.14 -4.35
C GLU A 3 11.68 -7.99 -3.90
N ASN A 4 11.63 -6.84 -4.58
CA ASN A 4 12.56 -5.74 -4.31
C ASN A 4 11.91 -4.35 -4.37
N THR A 5 10.59 -4.27 -4.30
CA THR A 5 9.85 -2.99 -4.35
C THR A 5 9.15 -2.68 -3.03
N ILE A 6 9.46 -1.50 -2.51
CA ILE A 6 8.81 -0.87 -1.36
C ILE A 6 8.06 0.36 -1.84
N LEU A 7 6.86 0.54 -1.31
CA LEU A 7 6.05 1.74 -1.56
C LEU A 7 6.10 2.65 -0.35
N TYR A 8 6.05 3.94 -0.60
CA TYR A 8 5.83 4.94 0.44
C TYR A 8 4.66 5.86 0.06
N ALA A 9 3.97 6.36 1.08
CA ALA A 9 2.83 7.24 0.89
C ALA A 9 3.30 8.60 0.32
N PRO A 10 2.49 9.26 -0.54
CA PRO A 10 2.85 10.55 -1.13
C PRO A 10 2.78 11.72 -0.14
N ASP A 11 2.39 11.45 1.11
CA ASP A 11 2.33 12.44 2.18
C ASP A 11 3.73 13.02 2.50
N PRO A 12 3.96 14.32 2.27
CA PRO A 12 5.25 14.94 2.52
C PRO A 12 5.74 14.80 3.97
N ALA A 13 4.83 14.71 4.94
CA ALA A 13 5.17 14.51 6.35
C ALA A 13 5.76 13.12 6.63
N HIS A 14 5.50 12.15 5.75
CA HIS A 14 5.91 10.75 5.88
C HIS A 14 6.91 10.33 4.80
N LYS A 15 7.45 11.29 4.03
CA LYS A 15 8.41 11.00 2.96
C LYS A 15 9.72 10.46 3.56
N PRO A 16 10.28 9.34 3.04
CA PRO A 16 11.56 8.83 3.53
C PRO A 16 12.68 9.86 3.39
N SER A 17 13.60 9.87 4.35
CA SER A 17 14.79 10.73 4.28
C SER A 17 15.74 10.28 3.18
N LYS A 18 16.66 11.16 2.79
CA LYS A 18 17.68 10.84 1.78
C LYS A 18 18.51 9.61 2.19
N GLU A 19 18.87 9.51 3.47
CA GLU A 19 19.65 8.39 4.01
C GLU A 19 18.91 7.06 3.86
N ILE A 20 17.57 7.04 4.04
CA ILE A 20 16.75 5.85 3.82
C ILE A 20 16.74 5.48 2.33
N PHE A 21 16.55 6.46 1.44
CA PHE A 21 16.60 6.23 0.00
C PHE A 21 17.95 5.64 -0.44
N ASP A 22 19.06 6.21 0.01
CA ASP A 22 20.40 5.74 -0.33
C ASP A 22 20.62 4.30 0.18
N TRP A 23 20.21 4.01 1.41
CA TRP A 23 20.39 2.67 2.02
C TRP A 23 19.72 1.57 1.21
N PHE A 24 18.49 1.80 0.73
CA PHE A 24 17.76 0.83 -0.09
C PHE A 24 18.30 0.75 -1.52
N LYS A 25 18.65 1.90 -2.12
CA LYS A 25 19.21 1.95 -3.47
C LYS A 25 20.54 1.20 -3.58
N GLU A 26 21.41 1.29 -2.58
CA GLU A 26 22.66 0.53 -2.49
C GLU A 26 22.46 -0.99 -2.42
N ARG A 27 21.23 -1.45 -2.15
CA ARG A 27 20.85 -2.86 -2.01
C ARG A 27 19.90 -3.32 -3.13
N ASP A 28 19.85 -2.57 -4.23
CA ASP A 28 19.03 -2.87 -5.41
C ASP A 28 17.51 -2.93 -5.11
N TRP A 29 17.06 -2.18 -4.10
CA TRP A 29 15.64 -1.98 -3.81
C TRP A 29 15.08 -0.75 -4.52
N ASN A 30 13.86 -0.89 -5.04
CA ASN A 30 13.10 0.17 -5.67
C ASN A 30 12.14 0.78 -4.65
N LEU A 31 12.35 2.06 -4.32
CA LEU A 31 11.42 2.85 -3.51
C LEU A 31 10.57 3.69 -4.44
N LEU A 32 9.28 3.41 -4.48
CA LEU A 32 8.34 4.10 -5.35
C LEU A 32 7.32 4.88 -4.53
N GLU A 33 7.06 6.12 -4.96
CA GLU A 33 5.98 6.94 -4.42
C GLU A 33 4.65 6.37 -4.93
N ALA A 34 3.73 6.07 -4.03
CA ALA A 34 2.42 5.58 -4.42
C ALA A 34 1.42 6.72 -4.65
N PRO A 35 0.29 6.47 -5.32
CA PRO A 35 -0.79 7.44 -5.47
C PRO A 35 -1.43 7.83 -4.14
N TRP A 36 -2.09 8.99 -4.12
CA TRP A 36 -2.94 9.41 -3.02
C TRP A 36 -4.14 8.47 -2.88
N ARG A 37 -4.55 8.27 -1.62
CA ARG A 37 -5.75 7.54 -1.26
C ARG A 37 -7.01 8.20 -1.82
N GLU A 38 -7.95 7.38 -2.29
CA GLU A 38 -9.22 7.84 -2.88
C GLU A 38 -10.46 7.50 -2.03
N VAL A 39 -10.41 6.48 -1.17
CA VAL A 39 -11.57 6.02 -0.41
C VAL A 39 -11.60 6.63 0.98
N LEU A 40 -12.77 7.12 1.41
CA LEU A 40 -13.05 7.61 2.77
C LEU A 40 -12.09 8.72 3.23
N VAL A 41 -11.90 9.73 2.40
CA VAL A 41 -11.23 10.97 2.82
C VAL A 41 -12.26 11.83 3.58
N SER A 42 -12.39 11.63 4.89
CA SER A 42 -13.24 12.45 5.76
C SER A 42 -12.47 12.98 6.97
N PRO A 43 -12.82 14.14 7.55
CA PRO A 43 -12.21 14.62 8.79
C PRO A 43 -12.36 13.65 9.98
N GLU A 44 -13.39 12.81 9.96
CA GLU A 44 -13.67 11.78 10.97
C GLU A 44 -12.95 10.45 10.69
N ASP A 45 -12.11 10.41 9.65
CA ASP A 45 -11.32 9.23 9.35
C ASP A 45 -10.19 9.06 10.38
N PHE A 46 -10.30 8.03 11.21
CA PHE A 46 -9.31 7.70 12.26
C PHE A 46 -8.06 6.99 11.71
N THR A 47 -7.80 7.07 10.41
CA THR A 47 -6.68 6.40 9.76
C THR A 47 -5.70 7.36 9.10
N CYS A 48 -4.53 6.86 8.72
CA CYS A 48 -3.50 7.67 8.09
C CYS A 48 -3.82 7.96 6.61
N SER A 49 -3.18 9.01 6.09
CA SER A 49 -3.21 9.41 4.68
C SER A 49 -2.77 8.30 3.71
N GLY A 50 -1.98 7.34 4.19
CA GLY A 50 -1.46 6.19 3.42
C GLY A 50 -2.23 4.88 3.56
N LEU A 51 -3.47 4.89 4.08
CA LEU A 51 -4.22 3.64 4.33
C LEU A 51 -4.45 2.80 3.05
N ASN A 52 -4.49 3.43 1.87
CA ASN A 52 -4.56 2.74 0.58
C ASN A 52 -3.40 1.76 0.35
N LEU A 53 -2.27 1.94 1.02
CA LEU A 53 -1.11 1.04 0.97
C LEU A 53 -1.18 -0.11 1.98
N ASN A 54 -2.19 -0.14 2.85
CA ASN A 54 -2.41 -1.20 3.83
C ASN A 54 -3.14 -2.42 3.21
N PHE A 55 -2.85 -2.71 1.94
CA PHE A 55 -3.29 -3.91 1.25
C PHE A 55 -2.55 -5.15 1.77
N LEU A 56 -3.12 -6.34 1.54
CA LEU A 56 -2.47 -7.59 1.90
C LEU A 56 -1.80 -8.20 0.65
N CYS A 57 -0.49 -8.46 0.74
CA CYS A 57 0.22 -9.26 -0.25
C CYS A 57 -0.04 -10.74 0.05
N LEU A 58 -0.71 -11.45 -0.85
CA LEU A 58 -0.96 -12.90 -0.74
C LEU A 58 0.29 -13.70 -1.15
N ALA A 59 1.03 -13.19 -2.11
CA ALA A 59 2.31 -13.69 -2.59
C ALA A 59 3.09 -12.52 -3.24
N PRO A 60 4.38 -12.67 -3.59
CA PRO A 60 5.08 -11.65 -4.37
C PRO A 60 4.29 -11.28 -5.64
N GLY A 61 3.91 -10.01 -5.76
CA GLY A 61 3.13 -9.50 -6.89
C GLY A 61 1.64 -9.90 -6.92
N LYS A 62 1.09 -10.57 -5.89
CA LYS A 62 -0.35 -10.86 -5.77
C LYS A 62 -0.96 -10.12 -4.57
N ILE A 63 -1.88 -9.20 -4.83
CA ILE A 63 -2.31 -8.23 -3.83
C ILE A 63 -3.84 -8.18 -3.74
N VAL A 64 -4.39 -8.21 -2.53
CA VAL A 64 -5.79 -7.85 -2.27
C VAL A 64 -5.84 -6.45 -1.68
N LEU A 65 -6.66 -5.58 -2.28
CA LEU A 65 -6.79 -4.17 -1.91
C LEU A 65 -8.23 -3.68 -2.00
N GLU A 66 -8.47 -2.48 -1.47
CA GLU A 66 -9.80 -1.88 -1.50
C GLU A 66 -10.24 -1.53 -2.93
N LYS A 67 -11.44 -1.96 -3.30
CA LYS A 67 -11.97 -1.81 -4.67
C LYS A 67 -12.09 -0.35 -5.12
N GLY A 68 -12.29 0.58 -4.20
CA GLY A 68 -12.38 2.01 -4.52
C GLY A 68 -11.05 2.71 -4.79
N GLU A 69 -9.91 2.10 -4.44
CA GLU A 69 -8.56 2.67 -4.65
C GLU A 69 -8.06 2.43 -6.08
N LYS A 70 -8.65 3.11 -7.06
CA LYS A 70 -8.40 2.91 -8.50
C LYS A 70 -7.04 3.38 -8.94
N GLY A 71 -6.56 4.51 -8.41
CA GLY A 71 -5.22 5.02 -8.65
C GLY A 71 -4.17 4.02 -8.15
N THR A 72 -4.32 3.53 -6.93
CA THR A 72 -3.42 2.52 -6.36
C THR A 72 -3.49 1.20 -7.12
N GLU A 73 -4.69 0.73 -7.48
CA GLU A 73 -4.87 -0.49 -8.29
C GLU A 73 -4.13 -0.39 -9.63
N LYS A 74 -4.33 0.73 -10.35
CA LYS A 74 -3.69 0.98 -11.64
C LYS A 74 -2.17 1.03 -11.50
N PHE A 75 -1.67 1.80 -10.54
CA PHE A 75 -0.23 1.92 -10.26
C PHE A 75 0.42 0.55 -9.96
N LEU A 76 -0.22 -0.26 -9.12
CA LEU A 76 0.30 -1.61 -8.79
C LEU A 76 0.36 -2.51 -10.04
N ARG A 77 -0.65 -2.45 -10.91
CA ARG A 77 -0.67 -3.23 -12.15
C ARG A 77 0.37 -2.75 -13.17
N GLU A 78 0.41 -1.45 -13.43
CA GLU A 78 1.19 -0.87 -14.54
C GLU A 78 2.66 -0.65 -14.16
N GLU A 79 2.94 -0.10 -12.98
CA GLU A 79 4.30 0.26 -12.55
C GLU A 79 4.99 -0.86 -11.77
N CYS A 80 4.23 -1.67 -11.03
CA CYS A 80 4.79 -2.74 -10.19
C CYS A 80 4.58 -4.15 -10.76
N GLY A 81 3.86 -4.29 -11.89
CA GLY A 81 3.58 -5.58 -12.53
C GLY A 81 2.78 -6.56 -11.67
N CYS A 82 1.95 -6.06 -10.75
CA CYS A 82 1.22 -6.89 -9.80
C CYS A 82 -0.13 -7.35 -10.34
N ASP A 83 -0.53 -8.57 -9.98
CA ASP A 83 -1.89 -9.07 -10.09
C ASP A 83 -2.69 -8.63 -8.86
N THR A 84 -3.76 -7.85 -9.09
CA THR A 84 -4.57 -7.29 -8.02
C THR A 84 -5.96 -7.91 -7.96
N LEU A 85 -6.41 -8.20 -6.75
CA LEU A 85 -7.77 -8.62 -6.40
C LEU A 85 -8.48 -7.48 -5.65
N PRO A 86 -9.22 -6.60 -6.34
CA PRO A 86 -9.98 -5.56 -5.68
C PRO A 86 -11.19 -6.13 -4.93
N MET A 87 -11.30 -5.84 -3.65
CA MET A 87 -12.40 -6.28 -2.78
C MET A 87 -13.03 -5.09 -2.04
N SER A 88 -14.33 -5.16 -1.74
CA SER A 88 -14.99 -4.13 -0.94
C SER A 88 -14.73 -4.38 0.55
N PHE A 89 -14.14 -3.39 1.19
CA PHE A 89 -13.71 -3.37 2.59
C PHE A 89 -13.74 -1.96 3.20
N GLY A 90 -14.00 -0.92 2.41
CA GLY A 90 -13.95 0.47 2.84
C GLY A 90 -14.79 0.76 4.10
N SER A 91 -15.94 0.12 4.29
CA SER A 91 -16.75 0.29 5.51
C SER A 91 -16.03 -0.10 6.80
N ALA A 92 -14.93 -0.86 6.75
CA ALA A 92 -14.13 -1.21 7.91
C ALA A 92 -13.02 -0.20 8.23
N PHE A 93 -12.74 0.75 7.32
CA PHE A 93 -11.63 1.70 7.48
C PHE A 93 -11.82 2.60 8.71
N GLU A 94 -13.06 2.99 9.03
CA GLU A 94 -13.36 3.84 10.20
C GLU A 94 -12.88 3.24 11.53
N PHE A 95 -12.65 1.92 11.57
CA PHE A 95 -12.15 1.22 12.74
C PHE A 95 -10.62 1.11 12.79
N GLY A 96 -9.89 1.86 11.95
CA GLY A 96 -8.45 2.05 12.10
C GLY A 96 -7.57 1.12 11.27
N GLY A 97 -8.04 0.55 10.15
CA GLY A 97 -7.20 -0.34 9.34
C GLY A 97 -7.82 -0.85 8.04
N ALA A 98 -6.95 -1.37 7.16
CA ALA A 98 -7.33 -2.11 5.95
C ALA A 98 -6.82 -3.56 6.03
N PHE A 99 -6.77 -4.28 4.91
CA PHE A 99 -6.51 -5.72 4.87
C PHE A 99 -5.31 -6.17 5.71
N ASN A 100 -4.18 -5.47 5.65
CA ASN A 100 -2.98 -5.87 6.39
C ASN A 100 -3.13 -5.66 7.91
N CYS A 101 -3.82 -4.60 8.37
CA CYS A 101 -4.09 -4.41 9.79
C CYS A 101 -5.10 -5.43 10.35
N TRP A 102 -6.04 -5.89 9.51
CA TRP A 102 -7.11 -6.80 9.89
C TRP A 102 -6.75 -8.28 9.78
N THR A 103 -5.54 -8.60 9.32
CA THR A 103 -5.10 -9.97 9.13
C THR A 103 -3.78 -10.22 9.83
N VAL A 104 -3.53 -11.50 10.10
CA VAL A 104 -2.23 -12.00 10.57
C VAL A 104 -1.89 -13.22 9.74
N ASP A 105 -0.74 -13.19 9.12
CA ASP A 105 -0.17 -14.25 8.30
C ASP A 105 0.53 -15.27 9.19
N LEU A 106 -0.16 -16.38 9.46
CA LEU A 106 0.38 -17.44 10.30
C LEU A 106 1.44 -18.29 9.58
N VAL A 107 1.31 -18.46 8.26
CA VAL A 107 2.19 -19.27 7.42
C VAL A 107 2.30 -18.62 6.03
N ARG A 108 3.52 -18.58 5.48
CA ARG A 108 3.83 -18.21 4.09
C ARG A 108 4.83 -19.20 3.52
N GLU A 109 4.69 -19.50 2.23
CA GLU A 109 5.59 -20.37 1.44
C GLU A 109 6.34 -19.56 0.38
#